data_AF-A0A7J8S5W2-F1
#
_entry.id   AF-A0A7J8S5W2-F1
#
_cell.length_a   1.000
_cell.length_b   1.000
_cell.length_c   1.000
_cell.angle_alpha   90.00
_cell.angle_beta   90.00
_cell.angle_gamma   90.00
#
_symmetry.space_group_name_H-M   'P 1'
#
loop_
_entity.id
_entity.type
_entity.pdbx_description
1 polymer ?
#
loop_
_entity_poly.entity_id
_entity_poly.type
_entity_poly.pdbx_seq_one_letter_code
_entity_poly.pdbx_strand_id
1 'polypeptide(L)'
;VSFYIGVHEFENVFLLVSQSFLQFGICCLAILNLWSMLQFSDGSSEVELRLQLGGQDVLSAKDIFVDADGTSLTVKVQQAGSIITLIDTNSLFEKIKPAETIWYIDDDQLVISLKKQDPNLKWPDIMESWESLSAGSMQLLKGTSIYIVGDSTEINQKVARELAVALGYTPLVTKELLETFAKQTVDSWVVAEGSDSVAEAESAILESLSSHVRAVVATLGGSHGAAARIDKWRHLYSGFSIWLSQTEATDEDSAKEEARRHIKYGNVGYTNADVVVKLQGWDADHAKSVAQASLSALKRLILSDKKLPGKKSLYIRLGCRGDWPNIKPPGWDPSNAADAAPPATLPN
;
A
#
# COMPACT_ATOMS: atom_id res chain seq x y z
N VAL A 1 32.05 22.19 6.59
CA VAL A 1 31.70 20.75 6.52
C VAL A 1 30.26 20.69 6.05
N SER A 2 30.08 20.68 4.73
CA SER A 2 28.76 20.76 4.10
C SER A 2 28.20 19.35 3.97
N PHE A 3 27.10 19.10 4.66
CA PHE A 3 26.31 17.88 4.48
C PHE A 3 25.35 18.11 3.31
N TYR A 4 25.68 17.52 2.17
CA TYR A 4 24.72 17.23 1.11
C TYR A 4 23.82 16.09 1.63
N ILE A 5 22.55 16.38 1.91
CA ILE A 5 21.53 15.33 2.06
C ILE A 5 20.83 15.26 0.70
N GLY A 6 21.22 14.24 -0.07
CA GLY A 6 20.70 13.97 -1.39
C GLY A 6 19.21 13.66 -1.37
N VAL A 7 18.54 14.18 -2.40
CA VAL A 7 17.40 13.62 -3.12
C VAL A 7 16.90 12.28 -2.57
N HIS A 8 15.77 12.33 -1.88
CA HIS A 8 14.81 11.25 -1.63
C HIS A 8 15.20 9.83 -2.09
N GLU A 9 15.95 9.12 -1.25
CA GLU A 9 15.85 7.66 -1.14
C GLU A 9 14.60 7.32 -0.30
N PHE A 10 13.40 7.62 -0.79
CA PHE A 10 12.27 6.78 -0.44
C PHE A 10 12.27 5.66 -1.47
N GLU A 11 12.56 4.43 -1.03
CA GLU A 11 12.20 3.25 -1.80
C GLU A 11 10.68 3.28 -1.99
N ASN A 12 10.21 3.87 -3.10
CA ASN A 12 8.83 3.74 -3.51
C ASN A 12 8.52 2.24 -3.55
N VAL A 13 7.50 1.84 -2.81
CA VAL A 13 7.08 0.44 -2.79
C VAL A 13 6.32 0.19 -4.09
N PHE A 14 6.85 -0.71 -4.90
CA PHE A 14 6.27 -1.12 -6.17
C PHE A 14 5.60 -2.47 -6.00
N LEU A 15 4.40 -2.62 -6.57
CA LEU A 15 3.70 -3.89 -6.71
C LEU A 15 3.12 -3.98 -8.13
N LEU A 16 3.40 -5.09 -8.81
CA LEU A 16 2.78 -5.42 -10.08
C LEU A 16 1.56 -6.31 -9.84
N VAL A 17 0.44 -5.96 -10.45
CA VAL A 17 -0.77 -6.81 -10.54
C VAL A 17 -0.90 -7.26 -11.99
N SER A 18 -0.71 -8.56 -12.25
CA SER A 18 -0.80 -9.18 -13.58
C SER A 18 -1.99 -10.14 -13.70
N GLN A 19 -2.66 -10.14 -14.85
CA GLN A 19 -3.72 -11.11 -15.19
C GLN A 19 -3.20 -12.56 -15.20
N SER A 20 -1.92 -12.78 -15.53
CA SER A 20 -1.31 -14.12 -15.56
C SER A 20 -0.93 -14.64 -14.17
N PHE A 21 -0.69 -13.75 -13.21
CA PHE A 21 -0.42 -14.11 -11.81
C PHE A 21 -1.67 -14.50 -11.03
N LEU A 22 -2.86 -14.12 -11.51
CA LEU A 22 -4.14 -14.55 -10.92
C LEU A 22 -4.43 -16.05 -11.14
N GLN A 23 -3.75 -16.70 -12.09
CA GLN A 23 -3.91 -18.13 -12.33
C GLN A 23 -3.08 -19.00 -11.37
N PHE A 24 -2.11 -18.42 -10.66
CA PHE A 24 -1.43 -19.07 -9.53
C PHE A 24 -2.14 -18.85 -8.18
N GLY A 25 -3.22 -18.05 -8.16
CA GLY A 25 -4.11 -17.89 -7.01
C GLY A 25 -5.20 -18.96 -6.88
N ILE A 26 -5.26 -19.93 -7.80
CA ILE A 26 -6.27 -21.00 -7.80
C ILE A 26 -5.59 -22.34 -7.52
N CYS A 27 -5.16 -22.51 -6.26
CA CYS A 27 -5.10 -23.83 -5.62
C CYS A 27 -6.27 -23.97 -4.62
N CYS A 28 -7.45 -23.46 -4.97
CA CYS A 28 -8.62 -23.41 -4.08
C CYS A 28 -9.10 -24.78 -3.58
N LEU A 29 -8.79 -25.90 -4.26
CA LEU A 29 -9.23 -27.23 -3.82
C LEU A 29 -8.28 -27.89 -2.80
N ALA A 30 -7.00 -27.53 -2.76
CA ALA A 30 -6.06 -28.04 -1.76
C ALA A 30 -6.03 -27.16 -0.50
N ILE A 31 -6.23 -25.85 -0.65
CA ILE A 31 -6.19 -24.87 0.45
C ILE A 31 -7.43 -24.97 1.35
N LEU A 32 -8.61 -25.31 0.82
CA LEU A 32 -9.84 -25.45 1.61
C LEU A 32 -9.77 -26.57 2.66
N ASN A 33 -9.05 -27.67 2.38
CA ASN A 33 -8.85 -28.75 3.36
C ASN A 33 -7.76 -28.45 4.39
N LEU A 34 -6.91 -27.45 4.13
CA LEU A 34 -5.80 -27.10 5.00
C LEU A 34 -6.16 -26.00 6.01
N TRP A 35 -7.06 -25.08 5.64
CA TRP A 35 -7.54 -24.00 6.50
C TRP A 35 -8.38 -24.49 7.69
N SER A 36 -9.07 -25.63 7.57
CA SER A 36 -9.76 -26.26 8.71
C SER A 36 -8.78 -26.89 9.71
N MET A 37 -7.50 -26.99 9.37
CA MET A 37 -6.44 -27.66 10.13
C MET A 37 -5.39 -26.68 10.71
N LEU A 38 -5.47 -25.38 10.38
CA LEU A 38 -4.55 -24.33 10.84
C LEU A 38 -5.24 -23.44 11.89
N GLN A 39 -4.64 -23.32 13.07
CA GLN A 39 -5.02 -22.32 14.07
C GLN A 39 -3.93 -21.26 14.19
N PHE A 40 -4.32 -20.00 14.05
CA PHE A 40 -3.44 -18.84 14.21
C PHE A 40 -3.78 -18.12 15.51
N SER A 41 -2.76 -17.74 16.28
CA SER A 41 -2.92 -16.89 17.46
C SER A 41 -1.85 -15.81 17.53
N ASP A 42 -2.31 -14.60 17.83
CA ASP A 42 -1.47 -13.41 17.92
C ASP A 42 -1.12 -13.11 19.40
N GLY A 43 0.13 -13.36 19.77
CA GLY A 43 0.67 -13.07 21.09
C GLY A 43 1.34 -11.69 21.19
N SER A 44 1.79 -11.34 22.39
CA SER A 44 2.41 -10.04 22.68
C SER A 44 3.78 -9.84 22.01
N SER A 45 4.55 -10.92 21.82
CA SER A 45 5.86 -10.85 21.14
C SER A 45 6.07 -11.94 20.10
N GLU A 46 5.14 -12.87 19.99
CA GLU A 46 5.20 -14.07 19.16
C GLU A 46 3.86 -14.28 18.49
N VAL A 47 3.87 -14.88 17.31
CA VAL A 47 2.66 -15.45 16.69
C VAL A 47 2.81 -16.96 16.70
N GLU A 48 1.75 -17.66 17.07
CA GLU A 48 1.75 -19.12 17.15
C GLU A 48 0.82 -19.69 16.07
N LEU A 49 1.35 -20.66 15.32
CA LEU A 49 0.63 -21.47 14.35
C LEU A 49 0.53 -22.89 14.88
N ARG A 50 -0.68 -23.45 14.89
CA ARG A 50 -0.91 -24.87 15.16
C ARG A 50 -1.46 -25.54 13.92
N LEU A 51 -0.76 -26.57 13.45
CA LEU A 51 -1.11 -27.35 12.28
C LEU A 51 -1.48 -28.76 12.73
N GLN A 52 -2.68 -29.21 12.40
CA GLN A 52 -3.06 -30.61 12.63
C GLN A 52 -2.26 -31.52 11.71
N LEU A 53 -1.57 -32.49 12.30
CA LEU A 53 -0.87 -33.55 11.61
C LEU A 53 -1.83 -34.74 11.57
N GLY A 54 -2.61 -34.88 10.49
CA GLY A 54 -3.67 -35.90 10.39
C GLY A 54 -3.19 -37.27 10.84
N GLY A 55 -3.89 -37.87 11.83
CA GLY A 55 -3.47 -38.98 12.70
C GLY A 55 -3.12 -40.32 12.05
N GLN A 56 -2.22 -40.32 11.05
CA GLN A 56 -1.57 -41.50 10.50
C GLN A 56 -0.10 -41.49 10.92
N ASP A 57 0.30 -42.59 11.56
CA ASP A 57 1.66 -42.99 11.93
C ASP A 57 2.56 -41.86 12.42
N VAL A 58 2.56 -41.66 13.74
CA VAL A 58 3.47 -40.83 14.56
C VAL A 58 4.65 -40.28 13.75
N LEU A 59 4.47 -39.06 13.24
CA LEU A 59 5.51 -38.33 12.53
C LEU A 59 6.67 -38.09 13.50
N SER A 60 7.85 -38.62 13.17
CA SER A 60 9.03 -38.30 13.95
C SER A 60 9.44 -36.86 13.65
N ALA A 61 10.07 -36.16 14.60
CA ALA A 61 10.61 -34.83 14.35
C ALA A 61 11.62 -34.77 13.18
N LYS A 62 12.13 -35.91 12.71
CA LYS A 62 13.04 -36.01 11.56
C LYS A 62 12.32 -35.85 10.21
N ASP A 63 11.01 -36.04 10.20
CA ASP A 63 10.18 -36.00 8.99
C ASP A 63 9.55 -34.62 8.79
N ILE A 64 9.83 -33.65 9.67
CA ILE A 64 9.30 -32.29 9.64
C ILE A 64 10.41 -31.30 9.25
N PHE A 65 10.12 -30.46 8.27
CA PHE A 65 10.99 -29.39 7.82
C PHE A 65 10.27 -28.06 7.99
N VAL A 66 10.78 -27.22 8.89
CA VAL A 66 10.31 -25.85 9.09
C VAL A 66 11.44 -24.90 8.71
N ASP A 67 11.20 -24.06 7.73
CA ASP A 67 12.14 -23.04 7.26
C ASP A 67 11.48 -21.66 7.32
N ALA A 68 12.20 -20.68 7.83
CA ALA A 68 11.71 -19.34 8.04
C ALA A 68 12.85 -18.35 7.79
N ASP A 69 12.68 -17.40 6.86
CA ASP A 69 13.76 -16.48 6.45
C ASP A 69 13.57 -15.03 6.93
N GLY A 70 12.53 -14.79 7.71
CA GLY A 70 12.18 -13.48 8.26
C GLY A 70 10.93 -12.90 7.60
N THR A 71 10.64 -13.25 6.36
CA THR A 71 9.44 -12.82 5.62
C THR A 71 8.66 -13.97 5.00
N SER A 72 9.26 -15.16 4.96
CA SER A 72 8.65 -16.39 4.50
C SER A 72 8.56 -17.42 5.63
N LEU A 73 7.66 -18.38 5.41
CA LEU A 73 7.55 -19.60 6.19
C LEU A 73 7.23 -20.75 5.23
N THR A 74 8.07 -21.78 5.25
CA THR A 74 7.84 -23.03 4.56
C THR A 74 7.77 -24.16 5.58
N VAL A 75 6.70 -24.95 5.52
CA VAL A 75 6.50 -26.13 6.37
C VAL A 75 6.25 -27.32 5.47
N LYS A 76 7.09 -28.34 5.55
CA LYS A 76 6.97 -29.58 4.79
C LYS A 76 7.04 -30.77 5.73
N VAL A 77 6.32 -31.83 5.39
CA VAL A 77 6.27 -33.07 6.15
C VAL A 77 6.49 -34.25 5.20
N GLN A 78 7.31 -35.19 5.60
CA GLN A 78 7.54 -36.44 4.89
C GLN A 78 6.54 -37.51 5.38
N GLN A 79 5.70 -38.01 4.48
CA GLN A 79 4.72 -39.06 4.75
C GLN A 79 4.84 -40.17 3.70
N ALA A 80 4.97 -41.42 4.16
CA ALA A 80 5.04 -42.62 3.30
C ALA A 80 6.03 -42.51 2.12
N GLY A 81 7.16 -41.83 2.33
CA GLY A 81 8.19 -41.61 1.31
C GLY A 81 7.96 -40.43 0.35
N SER A 82 6.85 -39.69 0.50
CA SER A 82 6.56 -38.46 -0.24
C SER A 82 6.70 -37.22 0.66
N ILE A 83 7.08 -36.07 0.09
CA ILE A 83 7.14 -34.79 0.80
C ILE A 83 5.86 -34.00 0.47
N ILE A 84 5.14 -33.61 1.52
CA ILE A 84 3.91 -32.81 1.44
C ILE A 84 4.23 -31.42 1.99
N THR A 85 3.90 -30.38 1.24
CA THR A 85 4.00 -28.99 1.72
C THR A 85 2.71 -28.62 2.47
N LEU A 86 2.84 -28.28 3.74
CA LEU A 86 1.75 -27.78 4.58
C LEU A 86 1.63 -26.25 4.45
N ILE A 87 2.73 -25.52 4.58
CA ILE A 87 2.72 -24.06 4.41
C ILE A 87 3.80 -23.69 3.41
N ASP A 88 3.46 -22.79 2.50
CA ASP A 88 4.41 -22.13 1.61
C ASP A 88 3.94 -20.68 1.44
N THR A 89 4.54 -19.77 2.20
CA THR A 89 4.25 -18.34 2.10
C THR A 89 5.55 -17.55 2.07
N ASN A 90 5.64 -16.64 1.10
CA ASN A 90 6.76 -15.72 0.93
C ASN A 90 6.46 -14.30 1.45
N SER A 91 5.26 -14.10 1.99
CA SER A 91 4.73 -12.79 2.40
C SER A 91 4.00 -12.90 3.73
N LEU A 92 4.76 -13.11 4.80
CA LEU A 92 4.27 -12.98 6.17
C LEU A 92 3.72 -11.57 6.42
N PHE A 93 2.77 -11.46 7.35
CA PHE A 93 2.16 -10.17 7.66
C PHE A 93 3.17 -9.12 8.16
N GLU A 94 4.22 -9.53 8.88
CA GLU A 94 5.40 -8.68 9.13
C GLU A 94 6.67 -9.53 9.22
N LYS A 95 7.80 -8.91 9.53
CA LYS A 95 9.04 -9.60 9.76
C LYS A 95 9.03 -10.38 11.07
N ILE A 96 9.64 -11.55 11.03
CA ILE A 96 9.95 -12.34 12.21
C ILE A 96 11.46 -12.33 12.43
N LYS A 97 11.90 -12.83 13.58
CA LYS A 97 13.31 -13.11 13.86
C LYS A 97 13.56 -14.61 13.68
N PRO A 98 14.13 -15.05 12.55
CA PRO A 98 14.26 -16.48 12.24
C PRO A 98 15.00 -17.29 13.30
N ALA A 99 16.07 -16.73 13.85
CA ALA A 99 16.89 -17.39 14.87
C ALA A 99 16.16 -17.59 16.20
N GLU A 100 15.03 -16.90 16.42
CA GLU A 100 14.18 -17.03 17.60
C GLU A 100 12.88 -17.79 17.29
N THR A 101 12.74 -18.35 16.08
CA THR A 101 11.62 -19.22 15.71
C THR A 101 11.84 -20.62 16.29
N ILE A 102 10.86 -21.13 17.01
CA ILE A 102 10.88 -22.49 17.56
C ILE A 102 9.65 -23.27 17.07
N TRP A 103 9.81 -24.58 16.98
CA TRP A 103 8.69 -25.48 16.70
C TRP A 103 8.81 -26.75 17.52
N TYR A 104 7.67 -27.35 17.82
CA TYR A 104 7.57 -28.60 18.57
C TYR A 104 6.28 -29.33 18.20
N ILE A 105 6.21 -30.61 18.56
CA ILE A 105 4.99 -31.42 18.40
C ILE A 105 4.28 -31.44 19.77
N ASP A 106 3.00 -31.10 19.76
CA ASP A 106 2.08 -31.10 20.90
C ASP A 106 0.91 -32.03 20.55
N ASP A 107 0.89 -33.23 21.13
CA ASP A 107 0.02 -34.34 20.71
C ASP A 107 0.10 -34.62 19.19
N ASP A 108 -0.98 -34.36 18.45
CA ASP A 108 -1.08 -34.53 17.00
C ASP A 108 -0.92 -33.19 16.23
N GLN A 109 -0.36 -32.16 16.87
CA GLN A 109 -0.20 -30.83 16.29
C GLN A 109 1.26 -30.43 16.16
N LEU A 110 1.63 -29.87 15.01
CA LEU A 110 2.86 -29.11 14.86
C LEU A 110 2.59 -27.67 15.32
N VAL A 111 3.26 -27.26 16.38
CA VAL A 111 3.21 -25.90 16.91
C VAL A 111 4.45 -25.15 16.47
N ILE A 112 4.27 -23.99 15.84
CA ILE A 112 5.34 -23.10 15.38
C ILE A 112 5.15 -21.76 16.06
N SER A 113 6.09 -21.35 16.92
CA SER A 113 6.14 -20.01 17.50
C SER A 113 7.15 -19.17 16.75
N LEU A 114 6.66 -18.11 16.09
CA LEU A 114 7.45 -17.16 15.32
C LEU A 114 7.63 -15.88 16.13
N LYS A 115 8.87 -15.51 16.41
CA LYS A 115 9.17 -14.28 17.14
C LYS A 115 8.96 -13.06 16.26
N LYS A 116 8.10 -12.12 16.66
CA LYS A 116 7.88 -10.87 15.93
C LYS A 116 9.10 -9.97 15.96
N GLN A 117 9.35 -9.28 14.86
CA GLN A 117 10.30 -8.16 14.83
C GLN A 117 9.72 -6.94 15.54
N ASP A 118 8.43 -6.62 15.33
CA ASP A 118 7.69 -5.61 16.10
C ASP A 118 6.64 -6.24 17.03
N PRO A 119 6.87 -6.30 18.35
CA PRO A 119 5.90 -6.85 19.29
C PRO A 119 4.60 -6.03 19.40
N ASN A 120 4.63 -4.74 19.04
CA ASN A 120 3.45 -3.87 19.17
C ASN A 120 2.49 -3.97 17.97
N LEU A 121 2.95 -4.55 16.86
CA LEU A 121 2.13 -4.76 15.69
C LEU A 121 1.25 -5.98 15.93
N LYS A 122 -0.07 -5.79 15.81
CA LYS A 122 -1.00 -6.91 15.85
C LYS A 122 -1.04 -7.57 14.48
N TRP A 123 -1.04 -8.90 14.47
CA TRP A 123 -1.14 -9.69 13.27
C TRP A 123 -2.56 -10.25 13.20
N PRO A 124 -3.40 -9.79 12.26
CA PRO A 124 -4.74 -10.34 12.10
C PRO A 124 -4.73 -11.77 11.57
N ASP A 125 -3.68 -12.11 10.80
CA ASP A 125 -3.45 -13.39 10.16
C ASP A 125 -1.93 -13.55 9.90
N ILE A 126 -1.51 -14.74 9.51
CA ILE A 126 -0.12 -15.06 9.16
C ILE A 126 0.29 -14.47 7.81
N MET A 127 -0.65 -14.31 6.87
CA MET A 127 -0.42 -13.81 5.51
C MET A 127 -1.12 -12.48 5.24
N GLU A 128 -0.72 -11.84 4.14
CA GLU A 128 -1.37 -10.65 3.58
C GLU A 128 -2.66 -10.95 2.79
N SER A 129 -3.61 -11.67 3.41
CA SER A 129 -4.96 -11.84 2.87
C SER A 129 -5.72 -10.50 2.85
N TRP A 130 -6.78 -10.39 2.05
CA TRP A 130 -7.62 -9.19 2.02
C TRP A 130 -8.15 -8.84 3.42
N GLU A 131 -8.65 -9.84 4.14
CA GLU A 131 -9.22 -9.72 5.48
C GLU A 131 -8.14 -9.25 6.47
N SER A 132 -6.94 -9.82 6.38
CA SER A 132 -5.79 -9.45 7.22
C SER A 132 -5.30 -8.03 6.95
N LEU A 133 -5.11 -7.68 5.69
CA LEU A 133 -4.69 -6.33 5.29
C LEU A 133 -5.74 -5.29 5.69
N SER A 134 -7.03 -5.57 5.52
CA SER A 134 -8.11 -4.67 5.90
C SER A 134 -8.13 -4.40 7.40
N ALA A 135 -8.03 -5.46 8.22
CA ALA A 135 -8.01 -5.35 9.67
C ALA A 135 -6.73 -4.66 10.19
N GLY A 136 -5.56 -5.03 9.66
CA GLY A 136 -4.27 -4.54 10.13
C GLY A 136 -3.91 -3.14 9.65
N SER A 137 -4.31 -2.75 8.44
CA SER A 137 -3.98 -1.44 7.86
C SER A 137 -4.57 -0.28 8.64
N MET A 138 -5.73 -0.47 9.29
CA MET A 138 -6.33 0.55 10.15
C MET A 138 -5.41 0.97 11.30
N GLN A 139 -4.67 0.02 11.91
CA GLN A 139 -3.71 0.31 12.98
C GLN A 139 -2.52 1.11 12.45
N LEU A 140 -2.08 0.81 11.22
CA LEU A 140 -0.92 1.42 10.58
C LEU A 140 -1.20 2.85 10.13
N LEU A 141 -2.36 3.08 9.51
CA LEU A 141 -2.74 4.37 8.95
C LEU A 141 -3.02 5.43 10.03
N LYS A 142 -3.39 5.01 11.25
CA LYS A 142 -3.72 5.92 12.38
C LYS A 142 -4.72 7.01 12.02
N GLY A 143 -5.69 6.68 11.15
CA GLY A 143 -6.73 7.60 10.67
C GLY A 143 -6.31 8.53 9.53
N THR A 144 -5.08 8.40 9.01
CA THR A 144 -4.61 9.18 7.86
C THR A 144 -5.39 8.79 6.60
N SER A 145 -5.89 9.79 5.88
CA SER A 145 -6.66 9.59 4.64
C SER A 145 -5.77 9.05 3.50
N ILE A 146 -6.40 8.43 2.51
CA ILE A 146 -5.76 7.89 1.31
C ILE A 146 -6.25 8.65 0.08
N TYR A 147 -5.35 8.96 -0.85
CA TYR A 147 -5.63 9.58 -2.14
C TYR A 147 -5.26 8.61 -3.26
N ILE A 148 -6.21 8.27 -4.11
CA ILE A 148 -5.99 7.44 -5.29
C ILE A 148 -5.84 8.35 -6.50
N VAL A 149 -4.68 8.28 -7.13
CA VAL A 149 -4.30 9.10 -8.28
C VAL A 149 -3.86 8.21 -9.45
N GLY A 150 -3.95 8.73 -10.67
CA GLY A 150 -3.55 7.99 -11.88
C GLY A 150 -4.33 8.44 -13.09
N ASP A 151 -3.95 7.96 -14.26
CA ASP A 151 -4.48 8.46 -15.54
C ASP A 151 -5.97 8.18 -15.77
N SER A 152 -6.56 7.19 -15.10
CA SER A 152 -7.97 6.83 -15.28
C SER A 152 -8.81 7.19 -14.07
N THR A 153 -9.73 8.13 -14.27
CA THR A 153 -10.76 8.50 -13.27
C THR A 153 -11.59 7.30 -12.83
N GLU A 154 -11.95 6.41 -13.75
CA GLU A 154 -12.77 5.22 -13.45
C GLU A 154 -12.02 4.24 -12.52
N ILE A 155 -10.76 3.93 -12.85
CA ILE A 155 -9.91 3.04 -12.05
C ILE A 155 -9.78 3.61 -10.63
N ASN A 156 -9.44 4.91 -10.54
CA ASN A 156 -9.28 5.59 -9.26
C ASN A 156 -10.54 5.46 -8.40
N GLN A 157 -11.72 5.67 -8.99
CA GLN A 157 -13.01 5.59 -8.29
C GLN A 157 -13.33 4.17 -7.80
N LYS A 158 -13.17 3.16 -8.66
CA LYS A 158 -13.47 1.77 -8.31
C LYS A 158 -12.60 1.28 -7.17
N VAL A 159 -11.29 1.50 -7.27
CA VAL A 159 -10.33 1.09 -6.23
C VAL A 159 -10.54 1.87 -4.93
N ALA A 160 -10.81 3.18 -5.00
CA ALA A 160 -11.10 3.98 -3.81
C ALA A 160 -12.33 3.48 -3.04
N ARG A 161 -13.39 3.06 -3.74
CA ARG A 161 -14.60 2.51 -3.12
C ARG A 161 -14.31 1.18 -2.42
N GLU A 162 -13.57 0.27 -3.05
CA GLU A 162 -13.14 -0.99 -2.43
C GLU A 162 -12.31 -0.75 -1.16
N LEU A 163 -11.33 0.15 -1.23
CA LEU A 163 -10.50 0.53 -0.08
C LEU A 163 -11.30 1.17 1.04
N ALA A 164 -12.26 2.04 0.72
CA ALA A 164 -13.10 2.69 1.70
C ALA A 164 -13.95 1.68 2.48
N VAL A 165 -14.54 0.70 1.78
CA VAL A 165 -15.30 -0.40 2.39
C VAL A 165 -14.39 -1.24 3.29
N ALA A 166 -13.21 -1.63 2.80
CA ALA A 166 -12.24 -2.44 3.52
C ALA A 166 -11.80 -1.82 4.86
N LEU A 167 -11.54 -0.51 4.84
CA LEU A 167 -11.01 0.24 5.98
C LEU A 167 -12.09 0.86 6.87
N GLY A 168 -13.37 0.79 6.46
CA GLY A 168 -14.45 1.55 7.09
C GLY A 168 -14.19 3.07 7.06
N TYR A 169 -13.64 3.55 5.94
CA TYR A 169 -13.36 4.96 5.67
C TYR A 169 -14.45 5.57 4.78
N THR A 170 -14.55 6.89 4.74
CA THR A 170 -15.52 7.57 3.87
C THR A 170 -15.00 7.64 2.43
N PRO A 171 -15.69 7.06 1.44
CA PRO A 171 -15.32 7.23 0.04
C PRO A 171 -15.70 8.64 -0.43
N LEU A 172 -14.75 9.36 -1.03
CA LEU A 172 -14.96 10.68 -1.61
C LEU A 172 -14.47 10.69 -3.05
N VAL A 173 -15.35 11.07 -3.98
CA VAL A 173 -15.03 11.09 -5.41
C VAL A 173 -15.05 12.53 -5.90
N THR A 174 -13.90 13.07 -6.25
CA THR A 174 -13.75 14.46 -6.71
C THR A 174 -14.59 14.78 -7.93
N LYS A 175 -14.70 13.86 -8.90
CA LYS A 175 -15.61 13.99 -10.06
C LYS A 175 -17.06 14.27 -9.62
N GLU A 176 -17.59 13.44 -8.74
CA GLU A 176 -18.98 13.55 -8.27
C GLU A 176 -19.21 14.88 -7.52
N LEU A 177 -18.23 15.30 -6.72
CA LEU A 177 -18.27 16.59 -6.03
C LEU A 177 -18.25 17.75 -7.04
N LEU A 178 -17.35 17.75 -8.02
CA LEU A 178 -17.26 18.78 -9.06
C LEU A 178 -18.56 18.89 -9.85
N GLU A 179 -19.09 17.78 -10.34
CA GLU A 179 -20.31 17.77 -11.15
C GLU A 179 -21.53 18.25 -10.35
N THR A 180 -21.57 17.92 -9.06
CA THR A 180 -22.62 18.39 -8.15
C THR A 180 -22.54 19.90 -7.92
N PHE A 181 -21.35 20.45 -7.68
CA PHE A 181 -21.17 21.89 -7.43
C PHE A 181 -21.33 22.74 -8.70
N ALA A 182 -20.75 22.28 -9.81
CA ALA A 182 -20.77 22.98 -11.09
C ALA A 182 -22.10 22.83 -11.85
N LYS A 183 -22.94 21.84 -11.47
CA LYS A 183 -24.19 21.50 -12.17
C LYS A 183 -24.00 21.20 -13.67
N GLN A 184 -22.82 20.71 -14.03
CA GLN A 184 -22.45 20.24 -15.37
C GLN A 184 -21.50 19.06 -15.25
N THR A 185 -21.38 18.24 -16.30
CA THR A 185 -20.41 17.13 -16.32
C THR A 185 -18.99 17.66 -16.48
N VAL A 186 -18.01 16.92 -15.96
CA VAL A 186 -16.58 17.28 -16.17
C VAL A 186 -16.26 17.32 -17.66
N ASP A 187 -16.78 16.39 -18.46
CA ASP A 187 -16.53 16.36 -19.91
C ASP A 187 -17.06 17.61 -20.61
N SER A 188 -18.25 18.08 -20.24
CA SER A 188 -18.82 19.34 -20.75
C SER A 188 -17.98 20.54 -20.33
N TRP A 189 -17.52 20.55 -19.07
CA TRP A 189 -16.72 21.64 -18.53
C TRP A 189 -15.36 21.75 -19.23
N VAL A 190 -14.69 20.62 -19.48
CA VAL A 190 -13.42 20.59 -20.23
C VAL A 190 -13.60 21.18 -21.64
N VAL A 191 -14.71 20.88 -22.32
CA VAL A 191 -14.99 21.44 -23.65
C VAL A 191 -15.26 22.94 -23.59
N ALA A 192 -15.96 23.42 -22.57
CA ALA A 192 -16.35 24.82 -22.44
C ALA A 192 -15.23 25.74 -21.95
N GLU A 193 -14.43 25.31 -20.97
CA GLU A 193 -13.48 26.16 -20.25
C GLU A 193 -12.04 25.61 -20.21
N GLY A 194 -11.84 24.38 -20.71
CA GLY A 194 -10.53 23.74 -20.76
C GLY A 194 -10.16 22.97 -19.49
N SER A 195 -9.20 22.05 -19.65
CA SER A 195 -8.73 21.14 -18.60
C SER A 195 -8.12 21.85 -17.39
N ASP A 196 -7.52 23.02 -17.58
CA ASP A 196 -6.89 23.77 -16.48
C ASP A 196 -7.93 24.36 -15.53
N SER A 197 -9.08 24.83 -16.04
CA SER A 197 -10.20 25.31 -15.20
C SER A 197 -10.72 24.20 -14.28
N VAL A 198 -10.88 22.99 -14.83
CA VAL A 198 -11.28 21.79 -14.07
C VAL A 198 -10.24 21.41 -13.02
N ALA A 199 -8.94 21.44 -13.38
CA ALA A 199 -7.87 21.10 -12.45
C ALA A 199 -7.77 22.10 -11.28
N GLU A 200 -8.00 23.39 -11.51
CA GLU A 200 -8.08 24.40 -10.44
C GLU A 200 -9.27 24.13 -9.50
N ALA A 201 -10.44 23.82 -10.06
CA ALA A 201 -11.62 23.50 -9.27
C ALA A 201 -11.42 22.22 -8.43
N GLU A 202 -10.81 21.18 -8.99
CA GLU A 202 -10.45 19.98 -8.24
C GLU A 202 -9.45 20.31 -7.12
N SER A 203 -8.47 21.18 -7.38
CA SER A 203 -7.49 21.60 -6.38
C SER A 203 -8.16 22.27 -5.17
N ALA A 204 -9.17 23.11 -5.40
CA ALA A 204 -9.96 23.73 -4.32
C ALA A 204 -10.76 22.69 -3.51
N ILE A 205 -11.28 21.65 -4.16
CA ILE A 205 -11.91 20.52 -3.44
C ILE A 205 -10.86 19.79 -2.59
N LEU A 206 -9.70 19.47 -3.15
CA LEU A 206 -8.62 18.78 -2.42
C LEU A 206 -8.12 19.59 -1.22
N GLU A 207 -8.09 20.91 -1.30
CA GLU A 207 -7.82 21.79 -0.15
C GLU A 207 -8.82 21.55 0.99
N SER A 208 -10.12 21.59 0.68
CA SER A 208 -11.18 21.31 1.65
C SER A 208 -11.08 19.90 2.24
N LEU A 209 -10.79 18.91 1.38
CA LEU A 209 -10.64 17.51 1.78
C LEU A 209 -9.38 17.23 2.60
N SER A 210 -8.34 18.08 2.52
CA SER A 210 -7.06 17.86 3.21
C SER A 210 -7.16 17.82 4.74
N SER A 211 -8.23 18.39 5.30
CA SER A 211 -8.53 18.36 6.74
C SER A 211 -9.31 17.12 7.18
N HIS A 212 -9.84 16.33 6.24
CA HIS A 212 -10.63 15.13 6.55
C HIS A 212 -9.71 13.99 7.00
N VAL A 213 -10.15 13.29 8.04
CA VAL A 213 -9.53 12.06 8.52
C VAL A 213 -10.37 10.86 8.10
N ARG A 214 -9.73 9.71 7.91
CA ARG A 214 -10.40 8.45 7.56
C ARG A 214 -11.23 8.55 6.26
N ALA A 215 -10.69 9.21 5.25
CA ALA A 215 -11.28 9.26 3.91
C ALA A 215 -10.43 8.48 2.90
N VAL A 216 -11.07 7.96 1.86
CA VAL A 216 -10.40 7.49 0.64
C VAL A 216 -10.90 8.33 -0.51
N VAL A 217 -10.02 9.17 -1.05
CA VAL A 217 -10.34 10.18 -2.07
C VAL A 217 -9.90 9.69 -3.44
N ALA A 218 -10.82 9.54 -4.39
CA ALA A 218 -10.50 9.31 -5.79
C ALA A 218 -10.38 10.64 -6.54
N THR A 219 -9.23 10.90 -7.16
CA THR A 219 -9.00 12.08 -8.00
C THR A 219 -9.45 11.82 -9.45
N LEU A 220 -9.70 12.90 -10.18
CA LEU A 220 -9.73 12.88 -11.63
C LEU A 220 -8.38 12.39 -12.17
N GLY A 221 -8.44 11.71 -13.30
CA GLY A 221 -7.28 11.22 -14.01
C GLY A 221 -6.92 12.05 -15.23
N GLY A 222 -5.79 11.68 -15.83
CA GLY A 222 -5.29 12.27 -17.07
C GLY A 222 -5.00 13.77 -16.96
N SER A 223 -5.09 14.46 -18.09
CA SER A 223 -4.62 15.85 -18.21
C SER A 223 -5.53 16.90 -17.56
N HIS A 224 -6.73 16.57 -17.09
CA HIS A 224 -7.62 17.51 -16.40
C HIS A 224 -7.67 17.32 -14.88
N GLY A 225 -7.00 16.28 -14.35
CA GLY A 225 -6.87 16.09 -12.91
C GLY A 225 -5.78 16.96 -12.28
N ALA A 226 -6.06 17.53 -11.12
CA ALA A 226 -5.11 18.28 -10.30
C ALA A 226 -3.89 17.43 -9.94
N ALA A 227 -4.06 16.14 -9.66
CA ALA A 227 -2.95 15.24 -9.32
C ALA A 227 -1.93 15.06 -10.47
N ALA A 228 -2.31 15.32 -11.72
CA ALA A 228 -1.37 15.31 -12.86
C ALA A 228 -0.44 16.54 -12.88
N ARG A 229 -0.77 17.60 -12.13
CA ARG A 229 -0.04 18.87 -12.08
C ARG A 229 0.92 18.90 -10.90
N ILE A 230 2.21 19.10 -11.15
CA ILE A 230 3.27 19.05 -10.11
C ILE A 230 3.04 20.09 -9.00
N ASP A 231 2.54 21.27 -9.35
CA ASP A 231 2.30 22.40 -8.45
C ASP A 231 1.03 22.25 -7.58
N LYS A 232 0.19 21.24 -7.80
CA LYS A 232 -1.09 21.03 -7.10
C LYS A 232 -1.04 19.98 -5.98
N TRP A 233 0.14 19.48 -5.63
CA TRP A 233 0.31 18.38 -4.67
C TRP A 233 0.24 18.75 -3.19
N ARG A 234 0.31 20.05 -2.89
CA ARG A 234 0.34 20.58 -1.52
C ARG A 234 -0.70 19.92 -0.61
N HIS A 235 -1.93 19.77 -1.06
CA HIS A 235 -3.03 19.22 -0.27
C HIS A 235 -3.08 17.69 -0.30
N LEU A 236 -2.58 17.04 -1.35
CA LEU A 236 -2.49 15.58 -1.45
C LEU A 236 -1.52 14.99 -0.40
N TYR A 237 -0.47 15.73 -0.03
CA TYR A 237 0.48 15.32 1.01
C TYR A 237 -0.14 15.19 2.42
N SER A 238 -1.37 15.68 2.63
CA SER A 238 -2.13 15.47 3.88
C SER A 238 -2.44 14.00 4.16
N GLY A 239 -2.45 13.15 3.13
CA GLY A 239 -2.72 11.72 3.24
C GLY A 239 -1.71 10.88 2.48
N PHE A 240 -1.93 9.57 2.47
CA PHE A 240 -1.14 8.64 1.68
C PHE A 240 -1.64 8.60 0.24
N SER A 241 -0.77 8.87 -0.71
CA SER A 241 -1.08 8.90 -2.13
C SER A 241 -0.63 7.62 -2.82
N ILE A 242 -1.56 7.00 -3.55
CA ILE A 242 -1.36 5.75 -4.29
C ILE A 242 -1.52 6.07 -5.77
N TRP A 243 -0.45 5.91 -6.54
CA TRP A 243 -0.49 6.03 -7.98
C TRP A 243 -0.83 4.70 -8.63
N LEU A 244 -2.01 4.62 -9.23
CA LEU A 244 -2.43 3.51 -10.08
C LEU A 244 -1.95 3.78 -11.51
N SER A 245 -0.95 3.02 -11.95
CA SER A 245 -0.35 3.15 -13.28
C SER A 245 -0.59 1.89 -14.07
N GLN A 246 -1.23 2.00 -15.23
CA GLN A 246 -1.24 0.89 -16.18
C GLN A 246 0.16 0.64 -16.73
N THR A 247 0.45 -0.60 -17.10
CA THR A 247 1.76 -1.05 -17.60
C THR A 247 1.59 -2.15 -18.63
N GLU A 248 2.49 -2.18 -19.61
CA GLU A 248 2.62 -3.30 -20.56
C GLU A 248 3.67 -4.33 -20.10
N ALA A 249 4.44 -4.02 -19.05
CA ALA A 249 5.41 -4.94 -18.48
C ALA A 249 4.77 -6.28 -18.08
N THR A 250 5.47 -7.37 -18.37
CA THR A 250 5.03 -8.75 -18.10
C THR A 250 5.52 -9.29 -16.76
N ASP A 251 6.47 -8.61 -16.12
CA ASP A 251 7.11 -9.02 -14.88
C ASP A 251 7.36 -7.83 -13.94
N GLU A 252 7.50 -8.12 -12.64
CA GLU A 252 7.58 -7.12 -11.57
C GLU A 252 8.83 -6.23 -11.70
N ASP A 253 9.97 -6.81 -12.10
CA ASP A 253 11.22 -6.08 -12.26
C ASP A 253 11.14 -5.04 -13.39
N SER A 254 10.57 -5.43 -14.53
CA SER A 254 10.29 -4.54 -15.66
C SER A 254 9.31 -3.42 -15.28
N ALA A 255 8.24 -3.75 -14.55
CA ALA A 255 7.25 -2.77 -14.10
C ALA A 255 7.84 -1.77 -13.10
N LYS A 256 8.72 -2.25 -12.21
CA LYS A 256 9.48 -1.45 -11.25
C LYS A 256 10.44 -0.51 -11.96
N GLU A 257 11.14 -0.98 -12.99
CA GLU A 257 12.04 -0.14 -13.77
C GLU A 257 11.29 0.91 -14.59
N GLU A 258 10.13 0.57 -15.15
CA GLU A 258 9.26 1.57 -15.79
C GLU A 258 8.84 2.67 -14.81
N ALA A 259 8.40 2.29 -13.61
CA ALA A 259 8.01 3.25 -12.59
C ALA A 259 9.17 4.16 -12.18
N ARG A 260 10.37 3.59 -11.97
CA ARG A 260 11.61 4.34 -11.69
C ARG A 260 11.95 5.32 -12.80
N ARG A 261 11.80 4.92 -14.07
CA ARG A 261 11.97 5.82 -15.21
C ARG A 261 10.99 6.99 -15.14
N HIS A 262 9.70 6.74 -14.91
CA HIS A 262 8.72 7.82 -14.81
C HIS A 262 9.04 8.81 -13.70
N ILE A 263 9.43 8.30 -12.52
CA ILE A 263 9.86 9.13 -11.39
C ILE A 263 11.11 9.94 -11.74
N LYS A 264 12.10 9.32 -12.38
CA LYS A 264 13.35 9.99 -12.79
C LYS A 264 13.10 11.10 -13.81
N TYR A 265 12.18 10.88 -14.75
CA TYR A 265 11.82 11.91 -15.73
C TYR A 265 10.92 12.99 -15.12
N GLY A 266 10.13 12.68 -14.09
CA GLY A 266 9.38 13.67 -13.32
C GLY A 266 8.32 14.44 -14.12
N ASN A 267 7.94 13.96 -15.30
CA ASN A 267 7.13 14.71 -16.26
C ASN A 267 5.64 14.78 -15.91
N VAL A 268 5.19 14.04 -14.88
CA VAL A 268 3.79 13.98 -14.47
C VAL A 268 3.71 14.08 -12.95
N GLY A 269 2.73 14.83 -12.45
CA GLY A 269 2.53 15.06 -11.02
C GLY A 269 2.46 13.77 -10.19
N TYR A 270 1.92 12.67 -10.73
CA TYR A 270 1.81 11.37 -10.05
C TYR A 270 3.11 10.80 -9.50
N THR A 271 4.26 11.25 -10.02
CA THR A 271 5.58 10.87 -9.50
C THR A 271 5.83 11.31 -8.04
N ASN A 272 5.02 12.24 -7.53
CA ASN A 272 5.00 12.65 -6.13
C ASN A 272 4.25 11.68 -5.19
N ALA A 273 3.63 10.63 -5.73
CA ALA A 273 2.88 9.67 -4.92
C ALA A 273 3.77 8.91 -3.93
N ASP A 274 3.21 8.54 -2.78
CA ASP A 274 3.93 7.80 -1.74
C ASP A 274 4.18 6.33 -2.16
N VAL A 275 3.26 5.74 -2.93
CA VAL A 275 3.39 4.37 -3.46
C VAL A 275 2.88 4.28 -4.89
N VAL A 276 3.38 3.29 -5.65
CA VAL A 276 2.97 3.04 -7.03
C VAL A 276 2.51 1.59 -7.19
N VAL A 277 1.29 1.41 -7.70
CA VAL A 277 0.72 0.10 -8.04
C VAL A 277 0.59 0.01 -9.56
N LYS A 278 1.29 -0.96 -10.13
CA LYS A 278 1.34 -1.20 -11.57
C LYS A 278 0.27 -2.22 -11.96
N LEU A 279 -0.53 -1.89 -12.97
CA LEU A 279 -1.69 -2.66 -13.42
C LEU A 279 -1.47 -3.17 -14.85
N GLN A 280 -1.43 -4.49 -15.03
CA GLN A 280 -1.39 -5.07 -16.37
C GLN A 280 -2.82 -5.32 -16.86
N GLY A 281 -3.33 -4.38 -17.67
CA GLY A 281 -4.73 -4.35 -18.08
C GLY A 281 -5.67 -3.92 -16.95
N TRP A 282 -6.92 -3.63 -17.31
CA TRP A 282 -7.96 -3.24 -16.36
C TRP A 282 -9.25 -4.01 -16.61
N ASP A 283 -9.81 -4.52 -15.52
CA ASP A 283 -11.16 -5.06 -15.43
C ASP A 283 -11.76 -4.57 -14.10
N ALA A 284 -13.02 -4.12 -14.14
CA ALA A 284 -13.71 -3.61 -12.96
C ALA A 284 -13.84 -4.70 -11.87
N ASP A 285 -13.91 -5.97 -12.26
CA ASP A 285 -13.98 -7.10 -11.33
C ASP A 285 -12.66 -7.30 -10.55
N HIS A 286 -11.57 -6.69 -11.01
CA HIS A 286 -10.26 -6.76 -10.35
C HIS A 286 -10.00 -5.62 -9.37
N ALA A 287 -10.97 -4.72 -9.15
CA ALA A 287 -10.81 -3.58 -8.24
C ALA A 287 -10.37 -4.02 -6.82
N LYS A 288 -10.90 -5.14 -6.31
CA LYS A 288 -10.51 -5.71 -5.01
C LYS A 288 -9.04 -6.12 -4.97
N SER A 289 -8.54 -6.78 -6.02
CA SER A 289 -7.14 -7.20 -6.12
C SER A 289 -6.20 -6.00 -6.16
N VAL A 290 -6.57 -4.95 -6.89
CA VAL A 290 -5.80 -3.69 -6.93
C VAL A 290 -5.83 -2.97 -5.59
N ALA A 291 -6.97 -2.95 -4.91
CA ALA A 291 -7.09 -2.43 -3.54
C ALA A 291 -6.22 -3.23 -2.56
N GLN A 292 -6.16 -4.56 -2.68
CA GLN A 292 -5.31 -5.40 -1.84
C GLN A 292 -3.83 -5.07 -2.04
N ALA A 293 -3.38 -4.97 -3.29
CA ALA A 293 -2.02 -4.56 -3.62
C ALA A 293 -1.72 -3.15 -3.08
N SER A 294 -2.68 -2.23 -3.16
CA SER A 294 -2.57 -0.89 -2.59
C SER A 294 -2.35 -0.90 -1.07
N LEU A 295 -3.10 -1.73 -0.32
CA LEU A 295 -2.89 -1.90 1.12
C LEU A 295 -1.54 -2.54 1.45
N SER A 296 -1.12 -3.55 0.68
CA SER A 296 0.21 -4.17 0.84
C SER A 296 1.33 -3.14 0.62
N ALA A 297 1.23 -2.32 -0.43
CA ALA A 297 2.20 -1.26 -0.71
C ALA A 297 2.28 -0.24 0.44
N LEU A 298 1.13 0.24 0.91
CA LEU A 298 1.06 1.17 2.03
C LEU A 298 1.61 0.57 3.33
N LYS A 299 1.29 -0.69 3.61
CA LYS A 299 1.84 -1.39 4.77
C LYS A 299 3.36 -1.39 4.72
N ARG A 300 3.95 -1.83 3.61
CA ARG A 300 5.40 -1.88 3.43
C ARG A 300 6.05 -0.49 3.63
N LEU A 301 5.44 0.56 3.09
CA LEU A 301 5.90 1.94 3.28
C LEU A 301 5.83 2.39 4.75
N ILE A 302 4.72 2.13 5.45
CA ILE A 302 4.55 2.56 6.84
C ILE A 302 5.49 1.77 7.76
N LEU A 303 5.76 0.50 7.45
CA LEU A 303 6.70 -0.30 8.20
C LEU A 303 8.15 0.15 7.99
N SER A 304 8.50 0.74 6.84
CA SER A 304 9.83 1.32 6.59
C SER A 304 10.02 2.68 7.29
N ASP A 305 8.97 3.53 7.39
CA ASP A 305 8.95 4.72 8.25
C ASP A 305 7.69 4.79 9.12
N LYS A 306 7.78 4.20 10.32
CA LYS A 306 6.67 4.16 11.31
C LYS A 306 6.23 5.54 11.81
N LYS A 307 7.03 6.60 11.58
CA LYS A 307 6.69 7.97 11.96
C LYS A 307 5.88 8.68 10.88
N LEU A 308 5.81 8.13 9.67
CA LEU A 308 5.20 8.78 8.50
C LEU A 308 3.73 9.16 8.69
N PRO A 309 2.84 8.30 9.25
CA PRO A 309 1.46 8.73 9.56
C PRO A 309 1.41 9.93 10.51
N GLY A 310 2.30 9.95 11.51
CA GLY A 310 2.42 11.07 12.46
C GLY A 310 2.91 12.37 11.81
N LYS A 311 3.85 12.27 10.85
CA LYS A 311 4.31 13.41 10.05
C LYS A 311 3.18 13.99 9.19
N LYS A 312 2.39 13.15 8.51
CA LYS A 312 1.24 13.60 7.71
C LYS A 312 0.17 14.27 8.59
N SER A 313 -0.12 13.72 9.77
CA SER A 313 -0.99 14.37 10.76
C SER A 313 -0.45 15.73 11.25
N LEU A 314 0.86 15.87 11.42
CA LEU A 314 1.48 17.17 11.74
C LEU A 314 1.33 18.16 10.58
N TYR A 315 1.53 17.71 9.34
CA TYR A 315 1.39 18.55 8.15
C TYR A 315 -0.03 19.11 8.01
N ILE A 316 -1.06 18.30 8.25
CA ILE A 316 -2.46 18.74 8.31
C ILE A 316 -2.65 19.83 9.39
N ARG A 317 -2.16 19.59 10.61
CA ARG A 317 -2.31 20.54 11.73
C ARG A 317 -1.64 21.88 11.50
N LEU A 318 -0.64 21.93 10.63
CA LEU A 318 0.04 23.17 10.24
C LEU A 318 -0.58 23.82 9.00
N GLY A 319 -1.68 23.27 8.46
CA GLY A 319 -2.44 23.85 7.36
C GLY A 319 -1.89 23.53 5.97
N CYS A 320 -1.22 22.38 5.81
CA CYS A 320 -0.73 21.91 4.51
C CYS A 320 0.08 22.98 3.75
N ARG A 321 1.07 23.61 4.37
CA ARG A 321 1.72 24.85 3.85
C ARG A 321 2.57 24.68 2.59
N GLY A 322 2.75 23.46 2.10
CA GLY A 322 3.62 23.16 0.95
C GLY A 322 5.09 22.96 1.29
N ASP A 323 5.43 22.80 2.56
CA ASP A 323 6.76 22.44 3.07
C ASP A 323 6.99 20.93 3.21
N TRP A 324 6.06 20.10 2.73
CA TRP A 324 6.25 18.65 2.68
C TRP A 324 7.44 18.28 1.77
N PRO A 325 8.27 17.29 2.14
CA PRO A 325 8.24 16.46 3.36
C PRO A 325 8.92 17.09 4.59
N ASN A 326 9.64 18.18 4.39
CA ASN A 326 10.52 18.80 5.38
C ASN A 326 9.79 19.90 6.15
N ILE A 327 8.81 19.47 6.96
CA ILE A 327 7.92 20.34 7.73
C ILE A 327 8.73 21.36 8.53
N LYS A 328 8.51 22.64 8.24
CA LYS A 328 9.17 23.78 8.89
C LYS A 328 8.52 24.11 10.24
N PRO A 329 9.23 24.81 11.14
CA PRO A 329 8.66 25.23 12.41
C PRO A 329 7.36 26.07 12.28
N PRO A 330 6.55 26.14 13.34
CA PRO A 330 5.43 27.08 13.41
C PRO A 330 5.93 28.53 13.19
N GLY A 331 5.18 29.33 12.42
CA GLY A 331 5.55 30.71 12.09
C GLY A 331 6.41 30.88 10.83
N TRP A 332 6.87 29.79 10.21
CA TRP A 332 7.45 29.83 8.85
C TRP A 332 6.36 30.13 7.82
N ASP A 333 6.66 31.06 6.90
CA ASP A 333 5.78 31.50 5.83
C ASP A 333 6.38 31.14 4.45
N PRO A 334 5.70 30.30 3.64
CA PRO A 334 6.16 29.93 2.30
C PRO A 334 6.25 31.12 1.32
N SER A 335 5.60 32.25 1.61
CA SER A 335 5.60 33.43 0.74
C SER A 335 6.80 34.37 0.95
N ASN A 336 7.57 34.19 2.03
CA ASN A 336 8.77 34.97 2.29
C ASN A 336 9.96 34.43 1.48
N ALA A 337 10.27 35.12 0.37
CA ALA A 337 11.34 34.76 -0.56
C ALA A 337 12.76 34.67 0.04
N ALA A 338 12.98 35.21 1.25
CA ALA A 338 14.27 35.15 1.93
C ALA A 338 14.65 33.74 2.42
N ASP A 339 13.68 32.83 2.53
CA ASP A 339 13.87 31.47 3.04
C ASP A 339 13.63 30.38 1.98
N ALA A 340 13.40 30.77 0.71
CA ALA A 340 13.29 29.83 -0.40
C ALA A 340 14.67 29.24 -0.70
N ALA A 341 14.80 27.91 -0.61
CA ALA A 341 16.02 27.23 -1.02
C ALA A 341 16.35 27.62 -2.48
N PRO A 342 17.62 27.95 -2.81
CA PRO A 342 17.96 28.36 -4.15
C PRO A 342 17.60 27.25 -5.15
N PRO A 343 17.13 27.60 -6.37
CA PRO A 343 16.87 26.61 -7.40
C PRO A 343 18.14 25.80 -7.64
N ALA A 344 18.00 24.47 -7.66
CA ALA A 344 19.11 23.57 -7.94
C ALA A 344 19.70 23.89 -9.32
N THR A 345 20.83 24.58 -9.33
CA THR A 345 21.66 24.73 -10.52
C THR A 345 22.23 23.36 -10.85
N LEU A 346 21.81 22.80 -11.98
CA LEU A 346 22.44 21.64 -12.60
C LEU A 346 23.92 21.98 -12.87
N PRO A 347 24.89 21.14 -12.44
CA PRO A 347 26.26 21.29 -12.91
C PRO A 347 26.34 20.92 -14.40
N ASN A 348 27.04 21.76 -15.16
CA ASN A 348 27.35 21.60 -16.58
C ASN A 348 28.03 20.28 -16.92
#